data_AF-A0A2A2GE15-F1
#
_entry.id   AF-A0A2A2GE15-F1
#
_cell.length_a   1.000
_cell.length_b   1.000
_cell.length_c   1.000
_cell.angle_alpha   90.00
_cell.angle_beta   90.00
_cell.angle_gamma   90.00
#
_symmetry.space_group_name_H-M   'P 1'
#
loop_
_entity.id
_entity.type
_entity.pdbx_description
1 polymer ?
#
loop_
_entity_poly.entity_id
_entity_poly.type
_entity_poly.pdbx_seq_one_letter_code
_entity_poly.pdbx_strand_id
1 'polypeptide(L)'
;MCFTAIGLCSLPAENAKAQDVDFGADFVNRYVWRGIDFGKSASIQPTIEFTSGGFTAGTWASYAMSPVENSTVSAVGASEHDLYLSYSFGNVSVGVTDYYFPTGSEIFNFDDDGAGAHYIEPNISIAGPESFPVTFYGAINAYNDPDHSIYLEASVPFSVGDTDMAVTIGGVPAESNYYGTTKAGLINMNLSVSREIEITDKFSLPIFGGYILNPYAEQSYLVFGLSL
;
A
#
# COMPACT_ATOMS: atom_id res chain seq x y z
N MET A 1 4.89 49.56 -9.38
CA MET A 1 4.52 49.85 -10.78
C MET A 1 4.29 48.51 -11.45
N CYS A 2 3.09 48.31 -12.01
CA CYS A 2 2.75 47.29 -13.03
C CYS A 2 2.78 45.81 -12.60
N PHE A 3 1.79 44.96 -12.88
CA PHE A 3 0.56 45.08 -13.67
C PHE A 3 -0.48 44.09 -13.12
N THR A 4 -1.74 44.53 -13.01
CA THR A 4 -2.90 43.65 -13.05
C THR A 4 -3.16 43.26 -14.50
N ALA A 5 -3.36 41.98 -14.79
CA ALA A 5 -3.97 41.51 -16.04
C ALA A 5 -5.04 40.46 -15.71
N ILE A 6 -6.28 40.84 -15.99
CA ILE A 6 -7.46 39.97 -16.07
C ILE A 6 -7.28 39.08 -17.30
N GLY A 7 -7.47 37.76 -17.17
CA GLY A 7 -7.38 36.86 -18.31
C GLY A 7 -7.95 35.48 -18.02
N LEU A 8 -9.15 35.22 -18.55
CA LEU A 8 -9.81 33.94 -18.77
C LEU A 8 -9.85 32.96 -17.58
N CYS A 9 -11.03 32.88 -16.98
CA CYS A 9 -11.52 31.62 -16.42
C CYS A 9 -11.76 30.65 -17.59
N SER A 10 -10.68 30.07 -18.12
CA SER A 10 -10.78 28.78 -18.76
C SER A 10 -11.07 27.81 -17.63
N LEU A 11 -12.32 27.31 -17.56
CA LEU A 11 -12.55 26.02 -16.95
C LEU A 11 -11.45 25.10 -17.52
N PRO A 12 -10.64 24.40 -16.70
CA PRO A 12 -9.92 23.28 -17.26
C PRO A 12 -11.00 22.43 -17.93
N ALA A 13 -10.86 22.25 -19.25
CA ALA A 13 -11.53 21.14 -19.88
C ALA A 13 -11.19 19.94 -19.00
N GLU A 14 -12.19 19.29 -18.42
CA GLU A 14 -12.02 17.90 -17.98
C GLU A 14 -11.61 17.15 -19.25
N ASN A 15 -10.31 17.08 -19.49
CA ASN A 15 -9.73 15.98 -20.22
C ASN A 15 -10.10 14.79 -19.36
N ALA A 16 -11.26 14.18 -19.65
CA ALA A 16 -11.59 12.86 -19.18
C ALA A 16 -10.35 12.02 -19.47
N LYS A 17 -9.62 11.64 -18.41
CA LYS A 17 -8.41 10.82 -18.58
C LYS A 17 -8.81 9.62 -19.42
N ALA A 18 -8.09 9.43 -20.52
CA ALA A 18 -8.19 8.22 -21.32
C ALA A 18 -7.99 7.02 -20.38
N GLN A 19 -8.73 5.95 -20.65
CA GLN A 19 -8.53 4.67 -19.95
C GLN A 19 -7.06 4.29 -20.05
N ASP A 20 -6.47 3.86 -18.94
CA ASP A 20 -5.09 3.41 -18.90
C ASP A 20 -5.00 2.00 -18.35
N VAL A 21 -3.99 1.26 -18.83
CA VAL A 21 -3.67 -0.07 -18.33
C VAL A 21 -2.18 -0.11 -18.06
N ASP A 22 -1.84 -0.18 -16.78
CA ASP A 22 -0.48 -0.34 -16.30
C ASP A 22 -0.23 -1.80 -15.93
N PHE A 23 0.97 -2.27 -16.22
CA PHE A 23 1.46 -3.56 -15.74
C PHE A 23 2.94 -3.40 -15.40
N GLY A 24 3.36 -4.03 -14.31
CA GLY A 24 4.72 -3.87 -13.82
C GLY A 24 5.03 -4.86 -12.72
N ALA A 25 6.21 -4.72 -12.14
CA ALA A 25 6.56 -5.47 -10.94
C ALA A 25 7.59 -4.73 -10.10
N ASP A 26 7.38 -4.77 -8.79
CA ASP A 26 8.39 -4.34 -7.84
C ASP A 26 9.29 -5.52 -7.46
N PHE A 27 10.59 -5.24 -7.39
CA PHE A 27 11.54 -6.12 -6.71
C PHE A 27 11.92 -5.47 -5.39
N VAL A 28 11.71 -6.17 -4.29
CA VAL A 28 12.05 -5.68 -2.94
C VAL A 28 12.96 -6.66 -2.24
N ASN A 29 13.91 -6.16 -1.45
CA ASN A 29 14.75 -7.02 -0.61
C ASN A 29 13.95 -7.69 0.52
N ARG A 30 12.78 -7.14 0.87
CA ARG A 30 11.85 -7.70 1.86
C ARG A 30 10.44 -7.13 1.70
N TYR A 31 9.43 -8.00 1.80
CA TYR A 31 8.03 -7.59 1.86
C TYR A 31 7.62 -7.26 3.30
N VAL A 32 7.58 -5.96 3.62
CA VAL A 32 7.08 -5.42 4.90
C VAL A 32 5.76 -4.68 4.67
N TRP A 33 4.66 -5.25 5.15
CA TRP A 33 3.31 -4.69 5.03
C TRP A 33 2.88 -4.07 6.36
N ARG A 34 2.64 -2.77 6.40
CA ARG A 34 2.19 -2.03 7.61
C ARG A 34 3.05 -2.31 8.86
N GLY A 35 4.35 -2.53 8.66
CA GLY A 35 5.31 -2.86 9.73
C GLY A 35 5.42 -4.35 10.07
N ILE A 36 4.81 -5.24 9.29
CA ILE A 36 4.85 -6.71 9.47
C ILE A 36 5.63 -7.33 8.31
N ASP A 37 6.63 -8.15 8.62
CA ASP A 37 7.42 -8.89 7.61
C ASP A 37 6.72 -10.20 7.22
N PHE A 38 6.25 -10.29 5.97
CA PHE A 38 5.58 -11.48 5.45
C PHE A 38 6.57 -12.48 4.84
N GLY A 39 7.57 -11.96 4.13
CA GLY A 39 8.46 -12.76 3.28
C GLY A 39 9.71 -13.29 3.97
N LYS A 40 10.24 -12.57 4.97
CA LYS A 40 11.60 -12.74 5.52
C LYS A 40 12.69 -12.88 4.45
N SER A 41 12.41 -12.44 3.22
CA SER A 41 13.13 -12.78 2.00
C SER A 41 12.86 -11.72 0.94
N ALA A 42 13.74 -11.63 -0.06
CA ALA A 42 13.47 -10.83 -1.24
C ALA A 42 12.18 -11.31 -1.92
N SER A 43 11.41 -10.38 -2.47
CA SER A 43 10.11 -10.67 -3.08
C SER A 43 9.97 -9.95 -4.42
N ILE A 44 9.24 -10.60 -5.33
CA ILE A 44 8.81 -10.01 -6.60
C ILE A 44 7.30 -9.78 -6.50
N GLN A 45 6.86 -8.58 -6.84
CA GLN A 45 5.53 -8.10 -6.56
C GLN A 45 4.87 -7.55 -7.83
N PRO A 46 4.28 -8.42 -8.67
CA PRO A 46 3.66 -7.98 -9.92
C PRO A 46 2.33 -7.26 -9.69
N THR A 47 2.04 -6.32 -10.57
CA THR A 47 0.79 -5.54 -10.57
C THR A 47 0.23 -5.46 -11.98
N ILE A 48 -1.10 -5.53 -12.09
CA ILE A 48 -1.84 -5.11 -13.28
C ILE A 48 -2.95 -4.17 -12.81
N GLU A 49 -3.02 -2.98 -13.37
CA GLU A 49 -3.97 -1.96 -12.97
C GLU A 49 -4.67 -1.34 -14.18
N PHE A 50 -5.97 -1.13 -14.07
CA PHE A 50 -6.79 -0.36 -14.99
C PHE A 50 -7.30 0.89 -14.29
N THR A 51 -7.19 2.03 -14.96
CA THR A 51 -7.74 3.30 -14.46
C THR A 51 -8.67 3.97 -15.48
N SER A 52 -9.74 4.58 -14.99
CA SER A 52 -10.64 5.39 -15.81
C SER A 52 -11.30 6.50 -14.98
N GLY A 53 -10.87 7.74 -15.20
CA GLY A 53 -11.31 8.87 -14.38
C GLY A 53 -10.87 8.68 -12.92
N GLY A 54 -11.81 8.68 -11.98
CA GLY A 54 -11.54 8.41 -10.57
C GLY A 54 -11.53 6.92 -10.20
N PHE A 55 -11.88 6.02 -11.12
CA PHE A 55 -11.99 4.58 -10.85
C PHE A 55 -10.67 3.87 -11.13
N THR A 56 -10.32 2.95 -10.23
CA THR A 56 -9.19 2.03 -10.35
C THR A 56 -9.64 0.61 -10.05
N ALA A 57 -9.17 -0.35 -10.85
CA ALA A 57 -9.32 -1.77 -10.61
C ALA A 57 -8.00 -2.47 -10.90
N GLY A 58 -7.54 -3.35 -10.03
CA GLY A 58 -6.27 -4.01 -10.25
C GLY A 58 -6.11 -5.30 -9.48
N THR A 59 -4.99 -5.95 -9.76
CA THR A 59 -4.49 -7.09 -9.00
C THR A 59 -3.03 -6.86 -8.68
N TRP A 60 -2.66 -7.25 -7.48
CA TRP A 60 -1.30 -7.24 -6.99
C TRP A 60 -0.97 -8.62 -6.43
N ALA A 61 0.29 -9.00 -6.45
CA ALA A 61 0.72 -10.18 -5.72
C ALA A 61 2.09 -9.95 -5.10
N SER A 62 2.48 -10.79 -4.16
CA SER A 62 3.86 -10.89 -3.70
C SER A 62 4.31 -12.34 -3.65
N TYR A 63 5.51 -12.60 -4.17
CA TYR A 63 6.13 -13.93 -4.15
C TYR A 63 7.51 -13.84 -3.53
N ALA A 64 7.71 -14.51 -2.39
CA ALA A 64 9.03 -14.63 -1.79
C ALA A 64 9.95 -15.49 -2.66
N MET A 65 11.14 -14.98 -2.97
CA MET A 65 12.12 -15.62 -3.87
C MET A 65 12.86 -16.78 -3.24
N SER A 66 12.98 -16.77 -1.91
CA SER A 66 13.53 -17.89 -1.15
C SER A 66 12.55 -18.19 -0.02
N PRO A 67 11.84 -19.33 -0.07
CA PRO A 67 10.98 -19.75 1.01
C PRO A 67 11.81 -19.92 2.28
N VAL A 68 11.36 -19.35 3.39
CA VAL A 68 11.94 -19.60 4.71
C VAL A 68 10.97 -20.51 5.46
N GLU A 69 11.40 -21.74 5.78
CA GLU A 69 10.71 -22.55 6.77
C GLU A 69 10.65 -21.75 8.08
N ASN A 70 9.46 -21.62 8.69
CA ASN A 70 9.20 -20.84 9.91
C ASN A 70 9.09 -19.31 9.71
N SER A 71 8.55 -18.86 8.57
CA SER A 71 7.86 -17.55 8.55
C SER A 71 6.69 -17.58 9.54
N THR A 72 6.39 -16.44 10.17
CA THR A 72 5.26 -16.30 11.11
C THR A 72 3.90 -16.48 10.44
N VAL A 73 3.89 -16.58 9.10
CA VAL A 73 2.79 -17.04 8.26
C VAL A 73 3.19 -18.42 7.71
N SER A 74 2.34 -19.42 7.93
CA SER A 74 2.60 -20.84 7.68
C SER A 74 3.19 -21.12 6.29
N ALA A 75 4.10 -22.08 6.24
CA ALA A 75 5.03 -22.33 5.14
C ALA A 75 4.38 -22.76 3.81
N VAL A 76 4.01 -21.77 2.98
CA VAL A 76 4.11 -21.79 1.50
C VAL A 76 4.48 -20.36 1.05
N GLY A 77 5.73 -19.98 1.33
CA GLY A 77 6.43 -18.85 0.71
C GLY A 77 5.68 -17.52 0.56
N ALA A 78 5.15 -16.94 1.64
CA ALA A 78 4.63 -15.55 1.69
C ALA A 78 3.98 -15.09 0.38
N SER A 79 3.12 -15.96 -0.16
CA SER A 79 2.42 -15.73 -1.41
C SER A 79 1.09 -15.13 -1.05
N GLU A 80 0.78 -14.02 -1.70
CA GLU A 80 -0.43 -13.21 -1.48
C GLU A 80 -0.86 -12.72 -2.83
N HIS A 81 -2.15 -12.86 -3.13
CA HIS A 81 -2.78 -12.35 -4.33
C HIS A 81 -3.95 -11.46 -3.91
N ASP A 82 -3.92 -10.23 -4.37
CA ASP A 82 -4.91 -9.23 -4.03
C ASP A 82 -5.70 -8.86 -5.26
N LEU A 83 -7.00 -8.70 -5.07
CA LEU A 83 -7.87 -7.99 -6.01
C LEU A 83 -8.35 -6.72 -5.33
N TYR A 84 -8.26 -5.59 -6.02
CA TYR A 84 -8.67 -4.32 -5.45
C TYR A 84 -9.47 -3.47 -6.42
N LEU A 85 -10.39 -2.69 -5.85
CA LEU A 85 -11.19 -1.69 -6.52
C LEU A 85 -11.16 -0.41 -5.69
N SER A 86 -11.04 0.75 -6.33
CA SER A 86 -11.16 2.03 -5.64
C SER A 86 -11.78 3.12 -6.51
N TYR A 87 -12.28 4.15 -5.85
CA TYR A 87 -12.80 5.34 -6.48
C TYR A 87 -12.36 6.59 -5.71
N SER A 88 -11.70 7.51 -6.43
CA SER A 88 -11.25 8.80 -5.91
C SER A 88 -12.17 9.93 -6.35
N PHE A 89 -12.59 10.76 -5.40
CA PHE A 89 -13.41 11.95 -5.61
C PHE A 89 -12.89 13.11 -4.76
N GLY A 90 -12.25 14.08 -5.42
CA GLY A 90 -11.59 15.19 -4.75
C GLY A 90 -10.40 14.68 -3.93
N ASN A 91 -10.40 14.99 -2.64
CA ASN A 91 -9.34 14.59 -1.70
C ASN A 91 -9.65 13.28 -0.95
N VAL A 92 -10.73 12.59 -1.30
CA VAL A 92 -11.14 11.33 -0.69
C VAL A 92 -11.01 10.21 -1.69
N SER A 93 -10.47 9.08 -1.24
CA SER A 93 -10.49 7.80 -1.96
C SER A 93 -11.15 6.76 -1.07
N VAL A 94 -12.00 5.93 -1.66
CA VAL A 94 -12.57 4.75 -1.00
C VAL A 94 -12.25 3.53 -1.84
N GLY A 95 -11.99 2.41 -1.19
CA GLY A 95 -11.66 1.18 -1.87
C GLY A 95 -12.05 -0.06 -1.10
N VAL A 96 -11.81 -1.19 -1.74
CA VAL A 96 -11.88 -2.52 -1.14
C VAL A 96 -10.77 -3.36 -1.71
N THR A 97 -10.11 -4.12 -0.84
CA THR A 97 -9.15 -5.14 -1.20
C THR A 97 -9.68 -6.50 -0.77
N ASP A 98 -9.60 -7.49 -1.65
CA ASP A 98 -9.77 -8.90 -1.36
C ASP A 98 -8.39 -9.54 -1.27
N TYR A 99 -7.97 -9.85 -0.05
CA TYR A 99 -6.70 -10.53 0.23
C TYR A 99 -6.90 -12.05 0.15
N TYR A 100 -6.15 -12.70 -0.74
CA TYR A 100 -6.11 -14.16 -0.87
C TYR A 100 -4.70 -14.70 -0.67
N PHE A 101 -4.53 -15.57 0.34
CA PHE A 101 -3.27 -16.23 0.63
C PHE A 101 -3.33 -17.71 0.15
N PRO A 102 -2.69 -18.09 -0.96
CA PRO A 102 -2.73 -19.44 -1.54
C PRO A 102 -1.93 -20.48 -0.72
N THR A 103 -2.23 -20.62 0.57
CA THR A 103 -1.46 -21.43 1.53
C THR A 103 -2.29 -22.43 2.33
N GLY A 104 -3.60 -22.54 2.10
CA GLY A 104 -4.42 -23.54 2.81
C GLY A 104 -5.87 -23.71 2.35
N SER A 105 -6.55 -22.65 1.93
CA SER A 105 -7.95 -22.69 1.51
C SER A 105 -8.09 -22.67 -0.01
N GLU A 106 -9.09 -23.38 -0.53
CA GLU A 106 -9.43 -23.33 -1.96
C GLU A 106 -9.93 -21.93 -2.33
N ILE A 107 -9.54 -21.41 -3.50
CA ILE A 107 -9.91 -20.06 -3.98
C ILE A 107 -11.43 -19.81 -4.08
N PHE A 108 -12.27 -20.84 -4.04
CA PHE A 108 -13.73 -20.68 -4.03
C PHE A 108 -14.35 -20.88 -2.65
N ASN A 109 -13.52 -20.99 -1.60
CA ASN A 109 -13.98 -21.00 -0.21
C ASN A 109 -14.20 -19.56 0.28
N PHE A 110 -15.45 -19.12 0.19
CA PHE A 110 -15.93 -17.85 0.74
C PHE A 110 -16.69 -18.07 2.05
N ASP A 111 -16.19 -18.92 2.94
CA ASP A 111 -16.73 -19.03 4.29
C ASP A 111 -16.24 -17.84 5.15
N ASP A 112 -17.10 -17.34 6.05
CA ASP A 112 -16.83 -16.22 6.96
C ASP A 112 -16.60 -16.73 8.39
N ASP A 113 -15.69 -17.67 8.55
CA ASP A 113 -15.45 -18.39 9.81
C ASP A 113 -14.01 -18.27 10.34
N GLY A 114 -13.19 -17.42 9.71
CA GLY A 114 -11.77 -17.27 10.00
C GLY A 114 -10.88 -18.28 9.28
N ALA A 115 -11.47 -19.22 8.53
CA ALA A 115 -10.77 -20.22 7.72
C ALA A 115 -11.09 -20.11 6.22
N GLY A 116 -11.96 -19.18 5.82
CA GLY A 116 -12.18 -18.83 4.41
C GLY A 116 -10.90 -18.41 3.70
N ALA A 117 -10.92 -18.41 2.37
CA ALA A 117 -9.77 -18.03 1.57
C ALA A 117 -9.58 -16.50 1.45
N HIS A 118 -10.64 -15.72 1.64
CA HIS A 118 -10.72 -14.31 1.27
C HIS A 118 -10.93 -13.41 2.48
N TYR A 119 -10.09 -12.40 2.65
CA TYR A 119 -10.27 -11.34 3.65
C TYR A 119 -10.63 -10.05 2.93
N ILE A 120 -11.85 -9.54 3.16
CA ILE A 120 -12.35 -8.35 2.46
C ILE A 120 -12.13 -7.10 3.33
N GLU A 121 -11.26 -6.21 2.86
CA GLU A 121 -10.86 -4.99 3.56
C GLU A 121 -11.34 -3.73 2.82
N PRO A 122 -12.53 -3.19 3.14
CA PRO A 122 -12.86 -1.83 2.77
C PRO A 122 -11.91 -0.84 3.43
N ASN A 123 -11.54 0.19 2.67
CA ASN A 123 -10.61 1.23 3.09
C ASN A 123 -11.05 2.63 2.64
N ILE A 124 -10.51 3.63 3.34
CA ILE A 124 -10.69 5.04 3.03
C ILE A 124 -9.36 5.78 3.21
N SER A 125 -9.09 6.71 2.30
CA SER A 125 -7.99 7.65 2.39
C SER A 125 -8.50 9.08 2.23
N ILE A 126 -7.98 10.01 3.03
CA ILE A 126 -8.31 11.43 2.97
C ILE A 126 -7.01 12.23 2.92
N ALA A 127 -6.78 12.91 1.81
CA ALA A 127 -5.67 13.84 1.64
C ALA A 127 -6.02 15.22 2.20
N GLY A 128 -5.07 15.80 2.93
CA GLY A 128 -5.10 17.17 3.42
C GLY A 128 -4.86 18.18 2.29
N PRO A 129 -5.07 19.48 2.57
CA PRO A 129 -4.79 20.54 1.60
C PRO A 129 -3.28 20.68 1.36
N GLU A 130 -2.87 21.32 0.26
CA GLU A 130 -1.46 21.58 -0.06
C GLU A 130 -0.68 22.29 1.06
N SER A 131 -1.35 23.15 1.84
CA SER A 131 -0.73 23.85 2.98
C SER A 131 -0.36 22.94 4.15
N PHE A 132 -0.95 21.75 4.21
CA PHE A 132 -0.69 20.72 5.21
C PHE A 132 -0.98 19.34 4.60
N PRO A 133 -0.04 18.80 3.80
CA PRO A 133 -0.28 17.66 2.91
C PRO A 133 -0.27 16.31 3.67
N VAL A 134 -0.97 16.24 4.80
CA VAL A 134 -1.14 14.98 5.54
C VAL A 134 -2.15 14.08 4.82
N THR A 135 -1.87 12.79 4.74
CA THR A 135 -2.85 11.79 4.31
C THR A 135 -3.24 10.94 5.51
N PHE A 136 -4.54 10.77 5.74
CA PHE A 136 -5.07 9.82 6.71
C PHE A 136 -5.64 8.61 5.99
N TYR A 137 -5.30 7.42 6.45
CA TYR A 137 -5.79 6.15 5.94
C TYR A 137 -6.45 5.35 7.05
N GLY A 138 -7.53 4.67 6.71
CA GLY A 138 -8.20 3.73 7.61
C GLY A 138 -8.75 2.55 6.84
N ALA A 139 -8.62 1.36 7.42
CA ALA A 139 -9.12 0.13 6.84
C ALA A 139 -9.60 -0.84 7.92
N ILE A 140 -10.51 -1.73 7.55
CA ILE A 140 -11.06 -2.75 8.44
C ILE A 140 -11.21 -4.06 7.66
N ASN A 141 -10.66 -5.15 8.18
CA ASN A 141 -10.99 -6.48 7.67
C ASN A 141 -12.43 -6.81 8.07
N ALA A 142 -13.37 -6.52 7.18
CA ALA A 142 -14.80 -6.63 7.46
C ALA A 142 -15.33 -8.06 7.31
N TYR A 143 -14.54 -8.95 6.70
CA TYR A 143 -14.93 -10.29 6.32
C TYR A 143 -13.81 -11.29 6.57
N ASN A 144 -14.17 -12.47 7.07
CA ASN A 144 -13.31 -13.61 7.38
C ASN A 144 -12.19 -13.32 8.41
N ASP A 145 -12.22 -12.15 9.05
CA ASP A 145 -11.40 -11.81 10.21
C ASP A 145 -12.29 -11.75 11.46
N PRO A 146 -12.23 -12.74 12.37
CA PRO A 146 -13.03 -12.77 13.59
C PRO A 146 -12.84 -11.56 14.51
N ASP A 147 -11.69 -10.88 14.42
CA ASP A 147 -11.38 -9.71 15.25
C ASP A 147 -11.85 -8.40 14.61
N HIS A 148 -12.32 -8.44 13.35
CA HIS A 148 -12.61 -7.25 12.54
C HIS A 148 -11.50 -6.20 12.62
N SER A 149 -10.27 -6.63 12.35
CA SER A 149 -9.07 -5.86 12.65
C SER A 149 -9.04 -4.54 11.91
N ILE A 150 -8.77 -3.46 12.64
CA ILE A 150 -8.72 -2.09 12.11
C ILE A 150 -7.26 -1.62 12.04
N TYR A 151 -6.89 -1.00 10.92
CA TYR A 151 -5.65 -0.27 10.77
C TYR A 151 -5.91 1.20 10.50
N LEU A 152 -5.15 2.06 11.17
CA LEU A 152 -5.20 3.51 10.98
C LEU A 152 -3.78 4.04 10.76
N GLU A 153 -3.62 4.98 9.83
CA GLU A 153 -2.32 5.56 9.50
C GLU A 153 -2.43 7.04 9.15
N ALA A 154 -1.36 7.79 9.45
CA ALA A 154 -1.14 9.13 8.95
C ALA A 154 0.25 9.22 8.28
N SER A 155 0.31 9.87 7.12
CA SER A 155 1.54 10.07 6.36
C SER A 155 1.71 11.54 5.99
N VAL A 156 2.95 12.05 6.07
CA VAL A 156 3.30 13.41 5.67
C VAL A 156 4.48 13.33 4.68
N PRO A 157 4.26 13.73 3.41
CA PRO A 157 5.32 13.80 2.41
C PRO A 157 6.15 15.07 2.56
N PHE A 158 7.41 14.99 2.17
CA PHE A 158 8.35 16.10 2.05
C PHE A 158 9.45 15.74 1.05
N SER A 159 10.15 16.73 0.50
CA SER A 159 11.23 16.49 -0.45
C SER A 159 12.55 17.09 0.03
N VAL A 160 13.65 16.40 -0.25
CA VAL A 160 15.02 16.86 0.02
C VAL A 160 15.81 16.81 -1.29
N GLY A 161 15.97 17.98 -1.92
CA GLY A 161 16.44 18.07 -3.30
C GLY A 161 15.47 17.32 -4.23
N ASP A 162 16.01 16.49 -5.12
CA ASP A 162 15.24 15.66 -6.06
C ASP A 162 14.84 14.30 -5.45
N THR A 163 14.66 14.25 -4.13
CA THR A 163 14.31 13.02 -3.41
C THR A 163 13.01 13.23 -2.70
N ASP A 164 12.04 12.39 -3.03
CA ASP A 164 10.76 12.37 -2.34
C ASP A 164 10.85 11.46 -1.12
N MET A 165 10.27 11.92 -0.03
CA MET A 165 10.30 11.24 1.26
C MET A 165 8.93 11.35 1.92
N ALA A 166 8.64 10.45 2.85
CA ALA A 166 7.50 10.61 3.74
C ALA A 166 7.80 10.07 5.13
N VAL A 167 7.20 10.69 6.15
CA VAL A 167 7.09 10.10 7.48
C VAL A 167 5.69 9.57 7.65
N THR A 168 5.59 8.30 8.05
CA THR A 168 4.33 7.60 8.24
C THR A 168 4.29 7.00 9.63
N ILE A 169 3.14 7.15 10.31
CA ILE A 169 2.83 6.48 11.57
C ILE A 169 1.50 5.74 11.46
N GLY A 170 1.50 4.46 11.83
CA GLY A 170 0.33 3.60 11.72
C GLY A 170 0.23 2.62 12.87
N GLY A 171 -1.00 2.23 13.19
CA GLY A 171 -1.32 1.44 14.36
C GLY A 171 -2.70 0.80 14.31
N VAL A 172 -2.94 -0.03 15.30
CA VAL A 172 -4.22 -0.71 15.52
C VAL A 172 -4.87 -0.16 16.79
N PRO A 173 -6.20 0.06 16.81
CA PRO A 173 -6.88 0.66 17.95
C PRO A 173 -7.28 -0.35 19.04
N ALA A 174 -7.12 -1.66 18.80
CA ALA A 174 -7.53 -2.74 19.68
C ALA A 174 -6.61 -3.97 19.53
N GLU A 175 -6.87 -5.01 20.32
CA GLU A 175 -6.31 -6.35 20.07
C GLU A 175 -6.69 -6.84 18.67
N SER A 176 -5.76 -7.51 18.00
CA SER A 176 -5.94 -8.05 16.66
C SER A 176 -4.93 -9.16 16.42
N ASN A 177 -5.41 -10.38 16.24
CA ASN A 177 -4.57 -11.51 15.84
C ASN A 177 -4.03 -11.31 14.43
N TYR A 178 -4.81 -10.70 13.53
CA TYR A 178 -4.39 -10.38 12.15
C TYR A 178 -3.11 -9.53 12.12
N TYR A 179 -3.00 -8.53 13.00
CA TYR A 179 -1.81 -7.68 13.13
C TYR A 179 -0.80 -8.17 14.19
N GLY A 180 -1.04 -9.32 14.83
CA GLY A 180 -0.16 -9.86 15.87
C GLY A 180 -0.10 -9.01 17.14
N THR A 181 -1.20 -8.35 17.51
CA THR A 181 -1.28 -7.44 18.67
C THR A 181 -2.25 -7.95 19.72
N THR A 182 -1.93 -7.75 20.99
CA THR A 182 -2.75 -8.13 22.15
C THR A 182 -3.44 -6.94 22.82
N LYS A 183 -3.28 -5.75 22.25
CA LYS A 183 -3.88 -4.47 22.64
C LYS A 183 -3.59 -3.42 21.56
N ALA A 184 -4.23 -2.26 21.68
CA ALA A 184 -3.92 -1.10 20.85
C ALA A 184 -2.42 -0.77 20.85
N GLY A 185 -1.88 -0.41 19.68
CA GLY A 185 -0.45 -0.18 19.53
C GLY A 185 -0.05 0.40 18.19
N LEU A 186 1.10 1.08 18.18
CA LEU A 186 1.77 1.49 16.95
C LEU A 186 2.55 0.31 16.40
N ILE A 187 2.30 -0.01 15.13
CA ILE A 187 2.96 -1.12 14.44
C ILE A 187 3.78 -0.66 13.23
N ASN A 188 3.58 0.59 12.78
CA ASN A 188 4.28 1.14 11.65
C ASN A 188 4.81 2.54 11.99
N MET A 189 6.12 2.71 11.93
CA MET A 189 6.78 4.01 11.87
C MET A 189 7.77 3.94 10.70
N ASN A 190 7.47 4.62 9.61
CA ASN A 190 8.25 4.50 8.38
C ASN A 190 8.78 5.86 7.93
N LEU A 191 10.08 5.91 7.66
CA LEU A 191 10.71 6.95 6.85
C LEU A 191 10.93 6.38 5.45
N SER A 192 10.05 6.71 4.51
CA SER A 192 10.17 6.27 3.12
C SER A 192 10.99 7.24 2.29
N VAL A 193 11.56 6.72 1.22
CA VAL A 193 12.34 7.47 0.23
C VAL A 193 12.07 6.91 -1.16
N SER A 194 11.95 7.77 -2.15
CA SER A 194 11.85 7.40 -3.57
C SER A 194 12.60 8.38 -4.45
N ARG A 195 13.15 7.86 -5.55
CA ARG A 195 13.82 8.66 -6.58
C ARG A 195 13.79 7.91 -7.91
N GLU A 196 13.71 8.63 -9.01
CA GLU A 196 14.00 8.09 -10.33
C GLU A 196 15.48 8.24 -10.69
N ILE A 197 16.11 7.15 -11.13
CA ILE A 197 17.47 7.17 -11.68
C ILE A 197 17.35 7.21 -13.21
N GLU A 198 17.75 8.31 -13.83
CA GLU A 198 17.90 8.38 -15.28
C GLU A 198 19.01 7.43 -15.73
N ILE A 199 18.65 6.40 -16.51
CA ILE A 199 19.60 5.45 -17.10
C ILE A 199 19.89 5.85 -18.56
N THR A 200 18.87 6.30 -19.28
CA THR A 200 18.95 6.84 -20.64
C THR A 200 17.89 7.92 -20.83
N ASP A 201 17.98 8.70 -21.92
CA ASP A 201 16.97 9.70 -22.31
C ASP A 201 15.53 9.15 -22.43
N LYS A 202 15.35 7.82 -22.48
CA LYS A 202 14.05 7.15 -22.64
C LYS A 202 13.70 6.20 -21.50
N PHE A 203 14.58 6.04 -20.52
CA PHE A 203 14.40 5.07 -19.45
C PHE A 203 14.97 5.62 -18.16
N SER A 204 14.05 5.84 -17.21
CA SER A 204 14.34 6.06 -15.81
C SER A 204 13.96 4.82 -15.03
N LEU A 205 14.76 4.45 -14.04
CA LEU A 205 14.47 3.37 -13.12
C LEU A 205 13.99 3.98 -11.79
N PRO A 206 12.70 3.85 -11.45
CA PRO A 206 12.21 4.18 -10.12
C PRO A 206 12.88 3.27 -9.08
N ILE A 207 13.49 3.88 -8.08
CA ILE A 207 13.96 3.19 -6.87
C ILE A 207 13.26 3.75 -5.65
N PHE A 208 13.05 2.89 -4.66
CA PHE A 208 12.42 3.28 -3.42
C PHE A 208 12.97 2.48 -2.25
N GLY A 209 12.65 2.93 -1.05
CA GLY A 209 13.01 2.23 0.16
C GLY A 209 12.40 2.87 1.39
N GLY A 210 12.75 2.33 2.55
CA GLY A 210 12.35 2.92 3.81
C GLY A 210 12.99 2.25 5.00
N TYR A 211 13.15 3.04 6.06
CA TYR A 211 13.44 2.51 7.39
C TYR A 211 12.14 2.41 8.17
N ILE A 212 11.73 1.17 8.46
CA ILE A 212 10.47 0.84 9.10
C ILE A 212 10.75 0.33 10.50
N LEU A 213 10.10 0.88 11.50
CA LEU A 213 10.10 0.40 12.87
C LEU A 213 8.68 -0.07 13.21
N ASN A 214 8.57 -1.28 13.76
CA ASN A 214 7.38 -1.78 14.42
C ASN A 214 7.64 -1.75 15.93
N PRO A 215 7.21 -0.71 16.65
CA PRO A 215 7.43 -0.59 18.10
C PRO A 215 6.77 -1.72 18.88
N TYR A 216 5.60 -2.21 18.43
CA TYR A 216 4.88 -3.27 19.11
C TYR A 216 5.64 -4.61 19.07
N ALA A 217 6.19 -4.95 17.91
CA ALA A 217 6.97 -6.17 17.72
C ALA A 217 8.45 -6.03 18.14
N GLU A 218 8.89 -4.83 18.51
CA GLU A 218 10.30 -4.49 18.79
C GLU A 218 11.24 -4.85 17.63
N GLN A 219 10.79 -4.61 16.39
CA GLN A 219 11.54 -4.95 15.18
C GLN A 219 11.71 -3.75 14.25
N SER A 220 12.83 -3.69 13.54
CA SER A 220 13.07 -2.72 12.48
C SER A 220 13.50 -3.39 11.19
N TYR A 221 13.19 -2.76 10.07
CA TYR A 221 13.47 -3.22 8.73
C TYR A 221 14.05 -2.08 7.89
N LEU A 222 15.05 -2.41 7.07
CA LEU A 222 15.53 -1.52 6.02
C LEU A 222 15.14 -2.15 4.68
N VAL A 223 14.20 -1.52 4.00
CA VAL A 223 13.66 -1.97 2.73
C VAL A 223 14.25 -1.14 1.60
N PHE A 224 14.60 -1.82 0.51
CA PHE A 224 15.00 -1.23 -0.75
C PHE A 224 14.30 -1.99 -1.88
N GLY A 225 13.82 -1.25 -2.87
CA GLY A 225 13.18 -1.81 -4.04
C GLY A 225 13.37 -0.96 -5.29
N LEU A 226 12.97 -1.57 -6.40
CA LEU A 226 12.96 -1.00 -7.74
C LEU A 226 11.65 -1.39 -8.41
N SER A 227 11.12 -0.48 -9.23
CA SER A 227 9.87 -0.67 -9.96
C SER A 227 10.15 -0.72 -11.47
N LEU A 228 9.47 -1.62 -12.17
CA LEU A 228 9.62 -1.85 -13.62
C LEU A 228 8.29 -1.72 -14.34
#